data_AF-A0A6C1NVI5-F1
#
_entry.id   AF-A0A6C1NVI5-F1
#
_cell.length_a   1.000
_cell.length_b   1.000
_cell.length_c   1.000
_cell.angle_alpha   90.00
_cell.angle_beta   90.00
_cell.angle_gamma   90.00
#
_symmetry.space_group_name_H-M   'P 1'
#
loop_
_entity.id
_entity.type
_entity.pdbx_description
1 polymer ?
#
loop_
_entity_poly.entity_id
_entity_poly.type
_entity_poly.pdbx_seq_one_letter_code
_entity_poly.pdbx_strand_id
1 'polypeptide(L)'
;MCIHHYYKPDMIRTQIYIPEHLQKKLDSLSKSRGTSKAGIIREALELYCAGLDESERELKLSKGAGLWKGKSGIPNLRELRSELDRKF
;
A
#
# COMPACT_ATOMS: atom_id res chain seq x y z
N MET A 1 -11.12 -7.74 12.52
CA MET A 1 -12.19 -6.97 11.82
C MET A 1 -11.63 -5.59 11.56
N CYS A 2 -10.96 -5.40 10.42
CA CYS A 2 -10.25 -4.16 10.12
C CYS A 2 -11.19 -3.21 9.38
N ILE A 3 -11.70 -2.24 10.13
CA ILE A 3 -12.51 -1.11 9.65
C ILE A 3 -11.67 -0.25 8.68
N HIS A 4 -11.93 -0.39 7.38
CA HIS A 4 -11.47 0.58 6.37
C HIS A 4 -12.27 1.87 6.55
N HIS A 5 -11.67 2.83 7.24
CA HIS A 5 -12.18 4.18 7.38
C HIS A 5 -12.22 4.81 5.97
N TYR A 6 -13.41 4.96 5.39
CA TYR A 6 -13.60 5.58 4.07
C TYR A 6 -13.31 7.08 4.15
N TYR A 7 -12.03 7.45 4.04
CA TYR A 7 -11.64 8.79 3.64
C TYR A 7 -12.07 8.97 2.18
N LYS A 8 -12.92 9.96 1.90
CA LYS A 8 -13.14 10.45 0.53
C LYS A 8 -12.11 11.55 0.28
N PRO A 9 -10.96 11.27 -0.36
CA PRO A 9 -10.06 12.33 -0.77
C PRO A 9 -10.77 13.23 -1.78
N ASP A 10 -10.36 14.49 -1.83
CA ASP A 10 -10.76 15.40 -2.90
C ASP A 10 -10.36 14.79 -4.25
N MET A 11 -11.36 14.50 -5.08
CA MET A 11 -11.15 13.83 -6.36
C MET A 11 -10.69 14.86 -7.40
N ILE A 12 -9.42 14.77 -7.81
CA ILE A 12 -8.87 15.58 -8.89
C ILE A 12 -9.18 14.90 -10.23
N ARG A 13 -9.69 15.66 -11.20
CA ARG A 13 -9.95 15.13 -12.55
C ARG A 13 -8.64 14.93 -13.29
N THR A 14 -8.33 13.68 -13.62
CA THR A 14 -7.17 13.31 -14.43
C THR A 14 -7.63 12.70 -15.76
N GLN A 15 -7.10 13.20 -16.87
CA GLN A 15 -7.30 12.59 -18.19
C GLN A 15 -6.08 11.72 -18.53
N ILE A 16 -6.33 10.48 -18.93
CA ILE A 16 -5.30 9.53 -19.33
C ILE A 16 -5.64 8.95 -20.70
N TYR A 17 -4.64 8.84 -21.57
CA TYR A 17 -4.76 8.12 -22.83
C TYR A 17 -4.40 6.66 -22.58
N ILE A 18 -5.27 5.74 -23.02
CA ILE A 18 -5.03 4.30 -22.92
C ILE A 18 -5.27 3.65 -24.29
N PRO A 19 -4.56 2.54 -24.60
CA PRO A 19 -4.84 1.75 -25.79
C PRO A 19 -6.29 1.24 -25.83
N GLU A 20 -6.84 1.14 -27.03
CA GLU A 20 -8.23 0.67 -27.26
C GLU A 20 -8.50 -0.70 -26.61
N HIS A 21 -7.52 -1.60 -26.65
CA HIS A 21 -7.67 -2.93 -26.05
C HIS A 21 -7.85 -2.89 -24.53
N LEU A 22 -7.23 -1.93 -23.82
CA LEU A 22 -7.45 -1.73 -22.39
C LEU A 22 -8.83 -1.13 -22.13
N GLN A 23 -9.29 -0.22 -22.98
CA GLN A 23 -10.64 0.33 -22.88
C GLN A 23 -11.70 -0.76 -23.01
N LYS A 24 -11.56 -1.67 -23.98
CA LYS A 24 -12.42 -2.85 -24.15
C LYS A 24 -12.39 -3.79 -22.93
N LYS A 25 -11.21 -4.01 -22.34
CA LYS A 25 -11.10 -4.79 -21.09
C LYS A 25 -11.80 -4.11 -19.92
N LEU A 26 -11.64 -2.79 -19.76
CA LEU A 26 -12.33 -2.02 -18.72
C LEU A 26 -13.85 -2.05 -18.89
N ASP A 27 -14.36 -2.02 -20.13
CA ASP A 27 -15.78 -2.21 -20.41
C ASP A 27 -16.30 -3.56 -19.92
N SER A 28 -15.58 -4.63 -20.25
CA SER A 28 -15.94 -5.98 -19.81
C SER A 28 -15.92 -6.11 -18.29
N LEU A 29 -14.86 -5.62 -17.64
CA LEU A 29 -14.71 -5.64 -16.18
C LEU A 29 -15.76 -4.79 -15.48
N SER A 30 -16.08 -3.61 -16.01
CA SER A 30 -17.09 -2.71 -15.47
C SER A 30 -18.47 -3.39 -15.44
N LYS A 31 -18.85 -4.05 -16.54
CA LYS A 31 -20.09 -4.82 -16.63
C LYS A 31 -20.10 -6.01 -15.66
N SER A 32 -18.99 -6.75 -15.59
CA SER A 32 -18.89 -7.94 -14.73
C SER A 32 -18.90 -7.62 -13.24
N ARG A 33 -18.30 -6.49 -12.82
CA ARG A 33 -18.17 -6.10 -11.41
C ARG A 33 -19.26 -5.14 -10.93
N GLY A 34 -20.08 -4.60 -11.84
CA GLY A 34 -21.10 -3.60 -11.48
C GLY A 34 -20.52 -2.27 -10.99
N THR A 35 -19.29 -1.93 -11.36
CA THR A 35 -18.61 -0.69 -10.97
C THR A 35 -18.18 0.10 -12.19
N SER A 36 -17.90 1.40 -12.02
CA SER A 36 -17.45 2.26 -13.11
C SER A 36 -16.01 1.94 -13.53
N LYS A 37 -15.67 2.25 -14.79
CA LYS A 37 -14.27 2.15 -15.29
C LYS A 37 -13.30 2.97 -14.45
N ALA A 38 -13.71 4.18 -14.06
CA ALA A 38 -12.91 5.05 -13.19
C ALA A 38 -12.69 4.42 -11.81
N GLY A 39 -13.69 3.69 -11.28
CA GLY A 39 -13.56 2.91 -10.05
C GLY A 39 -12.50 1.81 -10.19
N ILE A 40 -12.54 1.05 -11.27
CA ILE A 40 -11.54 0.00 -11.56
C ILE A 40 -10.13 0.58 -11.69
N ILE A 41 -9.99 1.69 -12.43
CA ILE A 41 -8.70 2.37 -12.60
C ILE A 41 -8.17 2.85 -11.25
N ARG A 42 -9.04 3.46 -10.42
CA ARG A 42 -8.64 3.93 -9.08
C ARG A 42 -8.20 2.77 -8.19
N GLU A 43 -9.00 1.69 -8.11
CA GLU A 43 -8.67 0.49 -7.34
C GLU A 43 -7.31 -0.10 -7.79
N ALA A 44 -7.09 -0.21 -9.10
CA ALA A 44 -5.83 -0.71 -9.64
C ALA A 44 -4.63 0.17 -9.27
N LEU A 45 -4.79 1.50 -9.30
CA LEU A 45 -3.75 2.44 -8.90
C LEU A 45 -3.50 2.41 -7.39
N GLU A 46 -4.54 2.33 -6.57
CA GLU A 46 -4.42 2.18 -5.11
C GLU A 46 -3.64 0.91 -4.75
N LEU A 47 -3.99 -0.23 -5.35
CA LEU A 47 -3.28 -1.49 -5.14
C LEU A 47 -1.83 -1.44 -5.63
N TYR A 48 -1.58 -0.81 -6.79
CA TYR A 48 -0.24 -0.65 -7.32
C TYR A 48 0.65 0.21 -6.40
N CYS A 49 0.16 1.36 -5.96
CA CYS A 49 0.91 2.24 -5.06
C CYS A 49 1.16 1.59 -3.69
N ALA A 50 0.15 0.93 -3.12
CA ALA A 50 0.31 0.22 -1.85
C ALA A 50 1.40 -0.86 -1.91
N GLY A 51 1.50 -1.58 -3.03
CA GLY A 51 2.57 -2.56 -3.24
C GLY A 51 3.97 -1.94 -3.38
N LEU A 52 4.07 -0.73 -3.95
CA LEU A 52 5.34 0.00 -4.00
C LEU A 52 5.78 0.45 -2.60
N ASP A 53 4.86 0.95 -1.79
CA ASP A 53 5.15 1.40 -0.42
C ASP A 53 5.61 0.24 0.47
N GLU A 54 5.01 -0.94 0.32
CA GLU A 54 5.42 -2.15 1.04
C GLU A 54 6.82 -2.60 0.61
N SER A 55 7.09 -2.66 -0.69
CA SER A 55 8.41 -2.99 -1.23
C SER A 55 9.48 -1.97 -0.80
N GLU A 56 9.18 -0.68 -0.84
CA GLU A 56 10.08 0.36 -0.32
C GLU A 56 10.33 0.22 1.18
N ARG A 57 9.29 -0.08 1.95
CA ARG A 57 9.41 -0.32 3.39
C ARG A 57 10.31 -1.52 3.65
N GLU A 58 10.12 -2.63 2.96
CA GLU A 58 10.98 -3.82 3.05
C GLU A 58 12.42 -3.51 2.65
N LEU A 59 12.64 -2.73 1.59
CA LEU A 59 13.96 -2.27 1.17
C LEU A 59 14.62 -1.36 2.21
N LYS A 60 13.87 -0.45 2.85
CA LYS A 60 14.39 0.41 3.92
C LYS A 60 14.72 -0.40 5.19
N LEU A 61 13.87 -1.35 5.57
CA LEU A 61 14.09 -2.24 6.71
C LEU A 61 15.28 -3.18 6.47
N SER A 62 15.40 -3.77 5.28
CA SER A 62 16.54 -4.65 4.94
C SER A 62 17.86 -3.88 4.88
N LYS A 63 17.88 -2.64 4.35
CA LYS A 63 19.06 -1.75 4.44
C LYS A 63 19.41 -1.39 5.88
N GLY A 64 18.43 -1.26 6.76
CA GLY A 64 18.63 -1.04 8.20
C GLY A 64 19.07 -2.28 8.98
N ALA A 65 18.77 -3.48 8.47
CA ALA A 65 19.08 -4.79 9.06
C ALA A 65 20.59 -5.13 8.90
N GLY A 66 21.43 -4.29 9.48
CA GLY A 66 22.89 -4.38 9.41
C GLY A 66 23.57 -3.22 10.12
N LEU A 67 22.91 -2.06 10.20
CA LEU A 67 23.40 -0.86 10.88
C LEU A 67 23.62 -1.05 12.39
N TRP A 68 22.90 -2.00 12.99
CA TRP A 68 22.98 -2.31 14.42
C TRP A 68 23.80 -3.57 14.70
N LYS A 69 24.30 -4.26 13.66
CA LYS A 69 25.08 -5.50 13.79
C LYS A 69 26.50 -5.16 14.21
N GLY A 70 26.78 -5.26 15.52
CA GLY A 70 28.11 -4.99 16.10
C GLY A 70 28.21 -3.69 16.91
N LYS A 71 27.11 -2.95 17.10
CA LYS A 71 27.09 -1.79 18.01
C LYS A 71 26.96 -2.28 19.46
N SER A 72 27.96 -2.01 20.29
CA SER A 72 27.90 -2.25 21.74
C SER A 72 26.99 -1.22 22.41
N GLY A 73 26.19 -1.65 23.39
CA GLY A 73 25.27 -0.77 24.15
C GLY A 73 23.83 -0.73 23.65
N ILE A 74 23.43 -1.65 22.77
CA ILE A 74 22.02 -1.82 22.39
C ILE A 74 21.33 -2.61 23.51
N PRO A 75 20.24 -2.10 24.13
CA PRO A 75 19.49 -2.83 25.14
C PRO A 75 18.87 -4.10 24.54
N ASN A 76 18.57 -5.08 25.40
CA ASN A 76 17.98 -6.34 24.96
C ASN A 76 16.67 -6.06 24.20
N LEU A 77 16.68 -6.32 22.88
CA LEU A 77 15.57 -6.02 21.98
C LEU A 77 14.26 -6.71 22.40
N ARG A 78 14.36 -7.85 23.09
CA ARG A 78 13.19 -8.59 23.60
C ARG A 78 12.57 -7.88 24.81
N GLU A 79 13.37 -7.29 25.68
CA GLU A 79 12.88 -6.51 26.83
C GLU A 79 12.20 -5.22 26.34
N LEU A 80 12.85 -4.49 25.43
CA LEU A 80 12.29 -3.27 24.83
C LEU A 80 10.97 -3.54 24.10
N ARG A 81 10.86 -4.66 23.37
CA ARG A 81 9.61 -5.05 22.70
C ARG A 81 8.51 -5.37 23.69
N SER A 82 8.84 -6.00 24.82
CA SER A 82 7.87 -6.32 25.87
C SER A 82 7.34 -5.09 26.61
N GLU A 83 8.07 -3.97 26.62
CA GLU A 83 7.60 -2.70 27.21
C GLU A 83 6.61 -1.98 26.30
N LEU A 84 6.78 -2.10 24.98
CA LEU A 84 5.89 -1.51 23.98
C LEU A 84 4.58 -2.30 23.82
N ASP A 85 4.64 -3.64 23.92
CA ASP A 85 3.46 -4.50 23.87
C ASP A 85 2.53 -4.31 25.09
N ARG A 86 3.03 -3.73 26.19
CA ARG A 86 2.26 -3.51 27.43
C ARG A 86 1.39 -2.24 27.42
N LYS A 87 1.41 -1.43 26.36
CA LYS A 87 0.69 -0.14 26.29
C LYS A 87 -0.44 -0.06 25.25
N PHE A 88 -0.98 -1.19 24.81
CA PHE A 88 -2.19 -1.25 23.99
C PHE A 88 -3.29 -2.06 24.68
#